data_AF-H8KA24-F1
#
_entry.id   AF-H8KA24-F1
#
_cell.length_a   1.000
_cell.length_b   1.000
_cell.length_c   1.000
_cell.angle_alpha   90.00
_cell.angle_beta   90.00
_cell.angle_gamma   90.00
#
_symmetry.space_group_name_H-M   'P 1'
#
loop_
_entity.id
_entity.type
_entity.pdbx_description
1 polymer ?
#
loop_
_entity_poly.entity_id
_entity_poly.type
_entity_poly.pdbx_seq_one_letter_code
_entity_poly.pdbx_strand_id
1 'polypeptide(L)' 'MLLTNTENSYGLIAKLFHWIMSIIVIVMLVVGFLMDNFVELPLKWQLYGIHEATGIVVLSLVIIRL' A
#
# COMPACT_ATOMS: atom_id res chain seq x y z
N MET A 1 1.65 24.74 -6.59
CA MET A 1 2.00 23.63 -5.67
C MET A 1 3.50 23.40 -5.80
N LEU A 2 4.26 23.33 -4.71
CA LEU A 2 5.72 23.12 -4.79
C LEU A 2 6.02 21.63 -4.96
N LEU A 3 7.04 21.30 -5.75
CA LEU A 3 7.43 19.91 -6.02
C LEU A 3 8.01 19.25 -4.76
N THR A 4 8.88 19.98 -4.07
CA THR A 4 9.57 19.56 -2.83
C THR A 4 8.95 20.20 -1.59
N ASN A 5 9.35 19.70 -0.43
CA ASN A 5 8.88 20.19 0.87
C ASN A 5 9.39 21.62 1.13
N THR A 6 8.64 22.34 1.96
CA THR A 6 9.02 23.61 2.58
C THR A 6 8.97 23.45 4.10
N GLU A 7 9.47 24.44 4.84
CA GLU A 7 9.39 24.44 6.31
C GLU A 7 7.95 24.27 6.84
N ASN A 8 6.97 24.80 6.12
CA ASN A 8 5.58 24.84 6.57
C ASN A 8 4.64 23.88 5.82
N SER A 9 5.12 23.14 4.82
CA SER A 9 4.24 22.28 4.01
C SER A 9 4.95 21.17 3.24
N TYR A 10 4.25 20.03 3.10
CA TYR A 10 4.67 18.95 2.21
C TYR A 10 4.53 19.32 0.73
N GLY A 11 5.58 19.01 -0.03
CA GLY A 11 5.63 19.11 -1.47
C GLY A 11 4.73 18.09 -2.15
N LEU A 12 4.53 18.28 -3.45
CA LEU A 12 3.71 17.41 -4.28
C LEU A 12 4.24 15.96 -4.27
N ILE A 13 5.57 15.76 -4.32
CA ILE A 13 6.16 14.41 -4.34
C ILE A 13 5.81 13.64 -3.06
N ALA A 14 5.99 14.26 -1.90
CA ALA A 14 5.67 13.65 -0.60
C ALA A 14 4.17 13.33 -0.47
N LYS A 15 3.30 14.23 -0.96
CA LYS A 15 1.84 14.01 -0.97
C LYS A 15 1.44 12.86 -1.88
N LEU A 16 1.96 12.82 -3.11
CA LEU A 16 1.69 11.72 -4.05
C LEU A 16 2.16 10.39 -3.49
N PHE A 17 3.37 10.34 -2.93
CA PHE A 17 3.91 9.13 -2.31
C PHE A 17 3.00 8.63 -1.18
N HIS A 18 2.53 9.54 -0.31
CA HIS A 18 1.60 9.20 0.76
C HIS A 18 0.28 8.64 0.23
N TRP A 19 -0.37 9.33 -0.71
CA TRP A 19 -1.68 8.91 -1.24
C TRP A 19 -1.60 7.60 -2.03
N ILE A 20 -0.53 7.38 -2.80
CA ILE A 20 -0.31 6.10 -3.50
C ILE A 20 -0.21 4.96 -2.48
N MET A 21 0.59 5.12 -1.42
CA MET A 21 0.68 4.11 -0.37
C MET A 21 -0.67 3.87 0.31
N SER A 22 -1.43 4.93 0.62
CA SER A 22 -2.77 4.80 1.22
C SER A 22 -3.72 4.00 0.33
N ILE A 23 -3.72 4.23 -0.99
CA ILE A 23 -4.54 3.46 -1.93
C ILE A 23 -4.13 1.99 -1.93
N ILE A 24 -2.83 1.69 -1.95
CA ILE A 24 -2.34 0.30 -1.91
C ILE A 24 -2.77 -0.38 -0.60
N VAL A 25 -2.67 0.31 0.55
CA VAL A 25 -3.12 -0.22 1.84
C VAL A 25 -4.64 -0.50 1.84
N ILE A 26 -5.45 0.39 1.27
CA ILE A 26 -6.91 0.17 1.17
C ILE A 26 -7.22 -1.06 0.32
N VAL A 27 -6.57 -1.21 -0.84
CA VAL A 27 -6.72 -2.40 -1.70
C VAL A 27 -6.29 -3.66 -0.94
N MET A 28 -5.17 -3.59 -0.21
CA MET A 28 -4.67 -4.70 0.60
C MET A 28 -5.68 -5.14 1.67
N LEU A 29 -6.33 -4.19 2.35
CA LEU A 29 -7.39 -4.51 3.32
C LEU A 29 -8.55 -5.24 2.65
N VAL A 30 -9.03 -4.75 1.50
CA VAL A 30 -10.12 -5.40 0.74
C VAL A 30 -9.71 -6.81 0.33
N VAL A 31 -8.51 -6.99 -0.22
CA VAL A 31 -7.98 -8.30 -0.62
C VAL A 31 -7.90 -9.25 0.58
N GLY A 32 -7.45 -8.77 1.73
CA GLY A 32 -7.40 -9.57 2.97
C GLY A 32 -8.78 -10.10 3.38
N PHE A 33 -9.82 -9.25 3.33
CA PHE A 33 -11.19 -9.69 3.61
C PHE A 33 -11.75 -10.67 2.56
N LEU A 34 -11.41 -10.46 1.29
CA LEU A 34 -11.85 -11.33 0.19
C LEU A 34 -11.25 -12.74 0.31
N MET A 35 -9.96 -12.83 0.63
CA MET A 35 -9.24 -14.10 0.73
C MET A 35 -9.75 -15.00 1.85
N ASP A 36 -10.25 -14.42 2.93
CA ASP A 36 -10.77 -15.17 4.06
C ASP A 36 -12.07 -15.89 3.69
N ASN A 37 -13.03 -15.16 3.13
CA ASN A 37 -14.43 -15.60 3.02
C ASN A 37 -14.91 -15.98 1.62
N PHE A 38 -14.25 -15.49 0.56
CA PHE A 38 -14.82 -15.51 -0.80
C PHE A 38 -13.97 -16.24 -1.85
N VAL A 39 -12.73 -16.60 -1.53
CA VAL A 39 -11.81 -17.22 -2.50
C VAL A 39 -11.51 -18.67 -2.11
N GLU A 40 -11.71 -19.58 -3.06
CA GLU A 40 -11.39 -21.01 -2.90
C GLU A 40 -9.99 -21.36 -3.42
N LEU A 41 -9.52 -22.57 -3.10
CA LEU A 41 -8.27 -23.10 -3.65
C LEU A 41 -8.41 -23.38 -5.16
N PRO A 42 -7.34 -23.22 -5.98
CA PRO A 42 -5.97 -22.85 -5.60
C PRO A 42 -5.70 -21.34 -5.57
N LEU A 43 -6.64 -20.52 -6.05
CA LEU A 43 -6.48 -19.07 -6.18
C LEU A 43 -6.20 -18.39 -4.83
N LYS A 44 -6.80 -18.89 -3.74
CA LYS A 44 -6.55 -18.40 -2.38
C LYS A 44 -5.05 -18.35 -2.05
N TRP A 45 -4.29 -19.39 -2.37
CA TRP A 45 -2.84 -19.45 -2.08
C TRP A 45 -2.03 -18.44 -2.89
N GLN A 46 -2.40 -18.22 -4.15
CA GLN A 46 -1.74 -17.21 -4.99
C GLN A 46 -2.00 -15.81 -4.45
N LEU A 47 -3.23 -15.52 -4.02
CA LEU A 47 -3.57 -14.24 -3.40
C LEU A 47 -2.84 -14.03 -2.06
N TYR A 48 -2.66 -15.08 -1.24
CA TYR A 48 -1.84 -15.00 -0.02
C TYR A 48 -0.40 -14.59 -0.33
N GLY A 49 0.23 -15.26 -1.30
CA GLY A 49 1.59 -14.90 -1.69
C GLY A 49 1.71 -13.46 -2.20
N ILE A 50 0.77 -13.02 -3.04
CA ILE A 50 0.74 -11.63 -3.55
C ILE A 50 0.50 -10.63 -2.41
N HIS A 51 -0.43 -10.92 -1.50
CA HIS A 51 -0.75 -10.07 -0.35
C HIS A 51 0.47 -9.92 0.56
N GLU A 52 1.09 -11.01 1.00
CA GLU A 52 2.27 -10.97 1.87
C GLU A 52 3.44 -10.19 1.24
N ALA A 53 3.77 -10.50 -0.02
CA ALA A 53 4.83 -9.81 -0.75
C ALA A 53 4.54 -8.30 -0.90
N THR A 54 3.31 -7.95 -1.26
CA THR A 54 2.90 -6.53 -1.38
C THR A 54 2.93 -5.84 -0.03
N GLY A 55 2.57 -6.52 1.06
CA GLY A 55 2.64 -6.00 2.42
C GLY A 55 4.07 -5.63 2.83
N ILE A 56 5.06 -6.48 2.52
CA ILE A 56 6.47 -6.20 2.78
C ILE A 56 6.96 -4.99 1.97
N VAL A 57 6.55 -4.88 0.70
CA VAL A 57 6.88 -3.72 -0.14
C VAL A 57 6.30 -2.45 0.46
N VAL A 58 5.02 -2.43 0.82
CA VAL A 58 4.36 -1.27 1.43
C VAL A 58 5.03 -0.88 2.75
N LEU A 59 5.34 -1.86 3.62
CA LEU A 59 6.02 -1.61 4.89
C LEU A 59 7.39 -0.94 4.65
N SER A 60 8.13 -1.41 3.64
CA SER A 60 9.42 -0.83 3.25
C SER A 60 9.26 0.61 2.75
N LEU A 61 8.23 0.88 1.92
CA LEU A 61 7.93 2.24 1.44
C LEU A 61 7.53 3.18 2.60
N VAL A 62 6.80 2.68 3.60
CA VAL A 62 6.46 3.45 4.80
C VAL A 62 7.71 3.85 5.57
N ILE A 63 8.67 2.93 5.74
CA ILE A 63 9.96 3.22 6.39
C ILE A 63 10.74 4.29 5.61
N ILE A 64 10.79 4.19 4.28
CA ILE A 64 11.48 5.18 3.42
C ILE A 64 10.83 6.57 3.49
N ARG A 65 9.52 6.64 3.78
CA ARG A 65 8.76 7.90 3.84
C ARG A 65 8.90 8.64 5.17
N LEU A 66 9.21 7.95 6.26
CA LEU A 66 9.38 8.55 7.59
C LEU A 66 10.66 9.39 7.65
#